data_AF-A0A818LPG0-F1
#
_entry.id   AF-A0A818LPG0-F1
#
_cell.length_a   1.000
_cell.length_b   1.000
_cell.length_c   1.000
_cell.angle_alpha   90.00
_cell.angle_beta   90.00
_cell.angle_gamma   90.00
#
_symmetry.space_group_name_H-M   'P 1'
#
loop_
_entity.id
_entity.type
_entity.pdbx_description
1 polymer ?
#
loop_
_entity_poly.entity_id
_entity_poly.type
_entity_poly.pdbx_seq_one_letter_code
_entity_poly.pdbx_strand_id
1 'polypeptide(L)'
;MQYLHNSQVLSRENIENIVRFAEKHRLFILADEVYQENTYLPGSKFFSFKKVLMDLGAPYNHMEMASFHSASKGWHGECGSRGGYYELINIDKDVRMQVNKLISASLCSAAWGQAMMGAIINPPKEGELSYELYKKERSDIVSRLKQKADLVSQLFNSVEGVRCNAVMGAMYAFPRIEIPEKAIQHAKSKNMAPDAFYCFQFLEKTGVCVVPGSGFKQKPGTHHLRTTILPPVDQMKVMVEKFRKFHMEFLREWK
;
A
#
# COMPACT_ATOMS: atom_id res chain seq x y z
N MET A 1 12.67 -4.23 -14.99
CA MET A 1 11.31 -4.22 -14.41
C MET A 1 11.37 -4.85 -13.03
N GLN A 2 11.29 -4.04 -11.97
CA GLN A 2 11.15 -4.53 -10.60
C GLN A 2 9.71 -5.05 -10.46
N TYR A 3 9.56 -6.34 -10.23
CA TYR A 3 8.25 -6.91 -9.92
C TYR A 3 7.88 -6.45 -8.51
N LEU A 4 6.72 -5.80 -8.38
CA LEU A 4 6.26 -5.17 -7.14
C LEU A 4 6.31 -6.14 -5.96
N HIS A 5 7.28 -5.94 -5.08
CA HIS A 5 7.21 -6.41 -3.71
C HIS A 5 6.24 -5.47 -2.99
N ASN A 6 4.99 -5.91 -2.80
CA ASN A 6 3.96 -5.08 -2.20
C ASN A 6 4.20 -4.88 -0.69
N SER A 7 3.78 -3.72 -0.18
CA SER A 7 3.86 -3.33 1.24
C SER A 7 5.28 -3.27 1.83
N GLN A 8 6.27 -2.96 1.01
CA GLN A 8 7.64 -2.70 1.45
C GLN A 8 7.82 -1.23 1.85
N VAL A 9 8.76 -0.97 2.76
CA VAL A 9 9.21 0.39 3.12
C VAL A 9 10.58 0.59 2.51
N LEU A 10 10.73 1.59 1.63
CA LEU A 10 12.02 1.87 0.99
C LEU A 10 13.05 2.33 2.04
N SER A 11 14.26 1.77 1.99
CA SER A 11 15.38 2.28 2.75
C SER A 11 15.78 3.67 2.24
N ARG A 12 16.46 4.46 3.08
CA ARG A 12 17.03 5.75 2.67
C ARG A 12 17.95 5.59 1.46
N GLU A 13 18.82 4.58 1.47
CA GLU A 13 19.72 4.27 0.36
C GLU A 13 18.97 3.98 -0.95
N ASN A 14 17.87 3.23 -0.91
CA ASN A 14 17.05 2.99 -2.10
C ASN A 14 16.45 4.30 -2.64
N ILE A 15 15.97 5.18 -1.76
CA ILE A 15 15.44 6.49 -2.16
C ILE A 15 16.54 7.34 -2.78
N GLU A 16 17.74 7.37 -2.19
CA GLU A 16 18.88 8.08 -2.78
C GLU A 16 19.22 7.57 -4.18
N ASN A 17 19.26 6.25 -4.36
CA ASN A 17 19.51 5.63 -5.66
C ASN A 17 18.45 6.00 -6.70
N ILE A 18 17.17 6.06 -6.30
CA ILE A 18 16.07 6.51 -7.16
C ILE A 18 16.23 7.99 -7.51
N VAL A 19 16.55 8.85 -6.54
CA VAL A 19 16.77 10.28 -6.77
C VAL A 19 17.93 10.49 -7.75
N ARG A 20 19.07 9.82 -7.55
CA ARG A 20 20.23 9.88 -8.46
C ARG A 20 19.88 9.39 -9.87
N PHE A 21 19.10 8.32 -9.97
CA PHE A 21 18.62 7.81 -11.24
C PHE A 21 17.71 8.82 -11.96
N ALA A 22 16.74 9.38 -11.23
CA ALA A 22 15.82 10.36 -11.78
C ALA A 22 16.54 11.64 -12.22
N GLU A 23 17.55 12.10 -11.48
CA GLU A 23 18.39 13.24 -11.85
C GLU A 23 19.12 13.00 -13.17
N LYS A 24 19.86 11.88 -13.24
CA LYS A 24 20.61 11.46 -14.43
C LYS A 24 19.76 11.40 -15.70
N HIS A 25 18.50 11.01 -15.56
CA HIS A 25 17.57 10.82 -16.67
C HIS A 25 16.55 11.96 -16.83
N ARG A 26 16.69 13.06 -16.06
CA ARG A 26 15.79 14.22 -16.09
C ARG A 26 14.31 13.83 -15.91
N LEU A 27 14.05 12.96 -14.93
CA LEU A 27 12.73 12.45 -14.63
C LEU A 27 12.07 13.23 -13.48
N PHE A 28 10.79 13.51 -13.63
CA PHE A 28 9.95 14.06 -12.57
C PHE A 28 9.58 12.96 -11.55
N ILE A 29 9.79 13.21 -10.25
CA ILE A 29 9.46 12.25 -9.20
C ILE A 29 8.03 12.49 -8.69
N LEU A 30 7.19 11.46 -8.75
CA LEU A 30 5.87 11.42 -8.10
C LEU A 30 5.95 10.46 -6.89
N ALA A 31 6.11 11.01 -5.69
CA ALA A 31 6.23 10.25 -4.45
C ALA A 31 4.85 10.07 -3.77
N ASP A 32 4.21 8.93 -4.00
CA ASP A 32 2.97 8.56 -3.31
C ASP A 32 3.28 8.03 -1.89
N GLU A 33 3.12 8.89 -0.90
CA GLU A 33 3.53 8.67 0.50
C GLU A 33 2.31 8.56 1.44
N VAL A 34 1.15 8.13 0.91
CA VAL A 34 -0.10 8.06 1.68
C VAL A 34 -0.05 7.10 2.88
N TYR A 35 0.85 6.12 2.87
CA TYR A 35 1.04 5.15 3.96
C TYR A 35 2.20 5.48 4.90
N GLN A 36 2.71 6.73 4.90
CA GLN A 36 3.89 7.13 5.67
C GLN A 36 3.85 6.82 7.17
N GLU A 37 2.66 6.80 7.78
CA GLU A 37 2.44 6.49 9.19
C GLU A 37 2.32 4.97 9.50
N ASN A 38 2.30 4.11 8.47
CA ASN A 38 2.15 2.66 8.61
C ASN A 38 3.48 1.96 8.32
N THR A 39 4.37 1.89 9.31
CA THR A 39 5.61 1.12 9.28
C THR A 39 5.66 0.15 10.46
N TYR A 40 5.84 -1.15 10.20
CA TYR A 40 5.66 -2.20 11.20
C TYR A 40 6.96 -2.90 11.59
N LEU A 41 7.83 -3.21 10.62
CA LEU A 41 9.03 -3.99 10.89
C LEU A 41 10.05 -3.20 11.74
N PRO A 42 10.67 -3.83 12.76
CA PRO A 42 11.78 -3.22 13.49
C PRO A 42 12.88 -2.75 12.53
N GLY A 43 13.39 -1.53 12.75
CA GLY A 43 14.40 -0.90 11.90
C GLY A 43 13.87 -0.32 10.59
N SER A 44 12.62 -0.61 10.19
CA SER A 44 11.98 0.07 9.06
C SER A 44 11.50 1.45 9.49
N LYS A 45 11.86 2.47 8.71
CA LYS A 45 11.52 3.87 8.98
C LYS A 45 11.09 4.54 7.69
N PHE A 46 10.04 5.36 7.77
CA PHE A 46 9.66 6.24 6.67
C PHE A 46 10.68 7.38 6.51
N PHE A 47 11.14 7.58 5.28
CA PHE A 47 11.90 8.74 4.85
C PHE A 47 11.14 9.37 3.69
N SER A 48 10.75 10.63 3.81
CA SER A 48 10.12 11.31 2.67
C SER A 48 11.15 11.53 1.56
N PHE A 49 10.72 11.36 0.31
CA PHE A 49 11.53 11.66 -0.86
C PHE A 49 12.05 13.09 -0.80
N LYS A 50 11.23 14.04 -0.33
CA LYS A 50 11.63 15.45 -0.18
C LYS A 50 12.80 15.59 0.79
N LYS A 51 12.76 14.93 1.95
CA LYS A 51 13.87 15.00 2.91
C LYS A 51 15.15 14.47 2.29
N VAL A 52 15.10 13.29 1.66
CA VAL A 52 16.28 12.66 1.07
C VAL A 52 16.85 13.51 -0.07
N LEU A 53 15.98 14.00 -0.95
CA LEU A 53 16.32 14.90 -2.05
C LEU A 53 17.01 16.19 -1.56
N MET A 54 16.51 16.79 -0.48
CA MET A 54 17.11 18.00 0.11
C MET A 54 18.43 17.70 0.82
N ASP A 55 18.51 16.60 1.58
CA ASP A 55 19.72 16.16 2.28
C ASP A 55 20.88 15.85 1.31
N LEU A 56 20.58 15.37 0.09
CA LEU A 56 21.58 15.08 -0.93
C LEU A 56 22.23 16.33 -1.54
N GLY A 57 21.62 17.51 -1.39
CA GLY A 57 22.14 18.78 -1.91
C GLY A 57 22.15 18.85 -3.43
N ALA A 58 22.92 19.79 -3.99
CA ALA A 58 23.01 19.98 -5.44
C ALA A 58 23.72 18.79 -6.11
N PRO A 59 23.28 18.38 -7.32
CA PRO A 59 22.20 18.96 -8.13
C PRO A 59 20.79 18.46 -7.76
N TYR A 60 20.67 17.48 -6.86
CA TYR A 60 19.42 16.76 -6.57
C TYR A 60 18.34 17.64 -5.94
N ASN A 61 18.71 18.56 -5.05
CA ASN A 61 17.80 19.47 -4.38
C ASN A 61 17.09 20.48 -5.31
N HIS A 62 17.49 20.55 -6.60
CA HIS A 62 16.85 21.36 -7.64
C HIS A 62 15.88 20.56 -8.52
N MET A 63 15.76 19.25 -8.33
CA MET A 63 14.88 18.42 -9.14
C MET A 63 13.40 18.72 -8.89
N GLU A 64 12.61 18.60 -9.95
CA GLU A 64 11.16 18.68 -9.90
C GLU A 64 10.56 17.41 -9.28
N MET A 65 9.66 17.61 -8.32
CA MET A 65 9.00 16.50 -7.62
C MET A 65 7.62 16.91 -7.10
N ALA A 66 6.72 15.93 -7.00
CA ALA A 66 5.50 16.00 -6.22
C ALA A 66 5.50 14.93 -5.12
N SER A 67 5.18 15.29 -3.88
CA SER A 67 4.82 14.32 -2.82
C SER A 67 3.32 14.35 -2.56
N PHE A 68 2.71 13.20 -2.28
CA PHE A 68 1.28 13.05 -2.04
C PHE A 68 1.02 12.49 -0.64
N HIS A 69 0.03 13.05 0.05
CA HIS A 69 -0.48 12.52 1.30
C HIS A 69 -2.01 12.56 1.38
N SER A 70 -2.61 11.73 2.23
CA SER A 70 -4.05 11.56 2.30
C SER A 70 -4.54 11.22 3.71
N ALA A 71 -5.72 11.74 4.04
CA ALA A 71 -6.47 11.38 5.24
C ALA A 71 -7.01 9.94 5.20
N SER A 72 -7.09 9.34 4.00
CA SER A 72 -7.77 8.06 3.81
C SER A 72 -7.02 6.85 4.34
N LYS A 73 -5.74 7.01 4.65
CA LYS A 73 -4.78 5.95 4.98
C LYS A 73 -4.17 6.25 6.35
N GLY A 74 -3.17 5.48 6.80
CA GLY A 74 -2.66 5.66 8.16
C GLY A 74 -3.52 4.95 9.19
N TRP A 75 -3.14 5.13 10.45
CA TRP A 75 -3.97 4.72 11.59
C TRP A 75 -5.21 5.63 11.78
N HIS A 76 -5.26 6.80 11.12
CA HIS A 76 -6.44 7.67 11.07
C HIS A 76 -7.60 7.03 10.30
N GLY A 77 -7.37 6.60 9.05
CA GLY A 77 -8.34 5.81 8.27
C GLY A 77 -9.60 6.57 7.80
N GLU A 78 -9.52 7.89 7.63
CA GLU A 78 -10.66 8.79 7.37
C GLU A 78 -11.06 8.84 5.89
N CYS A 79 -11.27 7.67 5.28
CA CYS A 79 -11.42 7.53 3.83
C CYS A 79 -12.68 8.20 3.24
N GLY A 80 -13.75 8.32 4.03
CA GLY A 80 -14.98 9.03 3.66
C GLY A 80 -14.81 10.55 3.61
N SER A 81 -13.82 11.10 4.31
CA SER A 81 -13.56 12.54 4.37
C SER A 81 -12.98 13.12 3.08
N ARG A 82 -12.44 12.25 2.19
CA ARG A 82 -11.85 12.62 0.90
C ARG A 82 -10.80 13.74 0.99
N GLY A 83 -10.07 13.80 2.10
CA GLY A 83 -8.98 14.74 2.33
C GLY A 83 -7.63 14.24 1.81
N GLY A 84 -6.85 15.14 1.25
CA GLY A 84 -5.47 14.91 0.84
C GLY A 84 -4.80 16.18 0.36
N TYR A 85 -3.49 16.14 0.21
CA TYR A 85 -2.72 17.20 -0.41
C TYR A 85 -1.62 16.61 -1.28
N TYR A 86 -1.06 17.47 -2.13
CA TYR A 86 0.23 17.24 -2.74
C TYR A 86 1.12 18.46 -2.50
N GLU A 87 2.43 18.25 -2.46
CA GLU A 87 3.43 19.32 -2.44
C GLU A 87 4.25 19.28 -3.72
N LEU A 88 4.30 20.39 -4.46
CA LEU A 88 5.17 20.54 -5.64
C LEU A 88 6.42 21.33 -5.28
N ILE A 89 7.59 20.75 -5.54
CA ILE A 89 8.89 21.39 -5.33
C ILE A 89 9.62 21.59 -6.67
N ASN A 90 10.31 22.73 -6.79
CA ASN A 90 11.14 23.14 -7.93
C ASN A 90 10.48 23.12 -9.31
N ILE A 91 9.15 22.99 -9.37
CA ILE A 91 8.43 22.82 -10.62
C ILE A 91 8.55 24.05 -11.53
N ASP A 92 8.67 23.79 -12.83
CA ASP A 92 8.65 24.82 -13.85
C ASP A 92 7.41 25.73 -13.74
N LYS A 93 7.59 27.03 -14.02
CA LYS A 93 6.54 28.04 -13.83
C LYS A 93 5.35 27.82 -14.76
N ASP A 94 5.59 27.40 -16.00
CA ASP A 94 4.53 27.15 -16.97
C ASP A 94 3.76 25.89 -16.59
N VAL A 95 4.45 24.86 -16.10
CA VAL A 95 3.79 23.65 -15.56
C VAL A 95 2.92 23.99 -14.35
N ARG A 96 3.44 24.78 -13.39
CA ARG A 96 2.65 25.26 -12.24
C ARG A 96 1.42 26.05 -12.67
N MET A 97 1.53 26.87 -13.71
CA MET A 97 0.39 27.60 -14.28
C MET A 97 -0.68 26.63 -14.81
N GLN A 98 -0.29 25.59 -15.55
CA GLN A 98 -1.25 24.60 -16.05
C GLN A 98 -1.92 23.81 -14.92
N VAL A 99 -1.19 23.45 -13.86
CA VAL A 99 -1.75 22.79 -12.67
C VAL A 99 -2.80 23.69 -11.99
N ASN A 100 -2.48 24.97 -11.78
CA ASN A 100 -3.42 25.92 -11.18
C ASN A 100 -4.66 26.12 -12.05
N LYS A 101 -4.48 26.21 -13.38
CA LYS A 101 -5.59 26.29 -14.34
C LYS A 101 -6.50 25.08 -14.21
N LEU A 102 -5.94 23.86 -14.19
CA LEU A 102 -6.70 22.62 -14.04
C LEU A 102 -7.51 22.59 -12.74
N ILE A 103 -6.89 22.94 -11.61
CA ILE A 103 -7.54 22.84 -10.29
C ILE A 103 -8.61 23.92 -10.11
N SER A 104 -8.38 25.12 -10.65
CA SER A 104 -9.35 26.22 -10.59
C SER A 104 -10.68 25.87 -11.26
N ALA A 105 -10.68 24.98 -12.27
CA ALA A 105 -11.89 24.48 -12.91
C ALA A 105 -12.77 23.62 -11.98
N SER A 106 -12.21 23.07 -10.91
CA SER A 106 -12.94 22.28 -9.89
C SER A 106 -13.33 23.10 -8.65
N LEU A 107 -13.21 24.43 -8.70
CA LEU A 107 -13.41 25.37 -7.58
C LEU A 107 -12.43 25.14 -6.41
N CYS A 108 -12.71 24.15 -5.56
CA CYS A 108 -11.86 23.72 -4.46
C CYS A 108 -12.29 22.32 -3.97
N SER A 109 -11.42 21.66 -3.20
CA SER A 109 -11.81 20.43 -2.47
C SER A 109 -12.80 20.74 -1.35
N ALA A 110 -13.65 19.78 -0.98
CA ALA A 110 -14.61 19.94 0.10
C ALA A 110 -13.95 20.42 1.41
N ALA A 111 -14.54 21.43 2.05
CA ALA A 111 -14.00 22.05 3.28
C ALA A 111 -13.78 21.02 4.41
N TRP A 112 -14.65 20.01 4.51
CA TRP A 112 -14.48 18.89 5.45
C TRP A 112 -13.16 18.12 5.24
N GLY A 113 -12.83 17.79 3.98
CA GLY A 113 -11.58 17.11 3.66
C GLY A 113 -10.35 17.97 3.96
N GLN A 114 -10.45 19.29 3.77
CA GLN A 114 -9.40 20.24 4.12
C GLN A 114 -9.22 20.34 5.65
N ALA A 115 -10.31 20.45 6.40
CA ALA A 115 -10.30 20.49 7.87
C ALA A 115 -9.69 19.21 8.45
N MET A 116 -10.07 18.04 7.92
CA MET A 116 -9.52 16.76 8.31
C MET A 116 -8.00 16.69 8.07
N MET A 117 -7.53 17.13 6.90
CA MET A 117 -6.08 17.21 6.67
C MET A 117 -5.40 18.17 7.64
N GLY A 118 -6.03 19.30 7.96
CA GLY A 118 -5.53 20.26 8.94
C GLY A 118 -5.33 19.64 10.32
N ALA A 119 -6.25 18.79 10.78
CA ALA A 119 -6.13 18.06 12.04
C ALA A 119 -5.05 16.97 11.99
N ILE A 120 -4.94 16.23 10.88
CA ILE A 120 -3.96 15.16 10.71
C ILE A 120 -2.52 15.69 10.73
N ILE A 121 -2.26 16.81 10.04
CA ILE A 121 -0.90 17.38 9.96
C ILE A 121 -0.54 18.25 11.18
N ASN A 122 -1.52 18.56 12.03
CA ASN A 122 -1.31 19.31 13.28
C ASN A 122 -1.86 18.51 14.48
N PRO A 123 -1.27 17.36 14.81
CA PRO A 123 -1.71 16.57 15.95
C PRO A 123 -1.43 17.30 17.28
N PRO A 124 -2.08 16.89 18.38
CA PRO A 124 -1.82 17.44 19.70
C PRO A 124 -0.33 17.37 20.06
N LYS A 125 0.18 18.41 20.73
CA LYS A 125 1.58 18.56 21.13
C LYS A 125 1.77 18.24 22.61
N GLU A 126 3.00 17.87 22.97
CA GLU A 126 3.36 17.64 24.38
C GLU A 126 3.02 18.86 25.24
N GLY A 127 2.29 18.62 26.34
CA GLY A 127 1.74 19.67 27.22
C GLY A 127 0.28 20.06 26.92
N GLU A 128 -0.31 19.66 25.79
CA GLU A 128 -1.73 19.88 25.50
C GLU A 128 -2.62 18.82 26.17
N LEU A 129 -3.86 19.21 26.52
CA LEU A 129 -4.78 18.39 27.30
C LEU A 129 -5.04 16.98 26.73
N SER A 130 -5.12 16.85 25.40
CA SER A 130 -5.42 15.58 24.72
C SER A 130 -4.20 14.79 24.27
N TYR A 131 -2.97 15.30 24.49
CA TYR A 131 -1.75 14.70 23.95
C TYR A 131 -1.51 13.27 24.43
N GLU A 132 -1.62 13.02 25.74
CA GLU A 132 -1.38 11.69 26.30
C GLU A 132 -2.42 10.67 25.82
N LEU A 133 -3.68 11.10 25.69
CA LEU A 133 -4.75 10.25 25.14
C LEU A 133 -4.49 9.93 23.66
N TYR A 134 -4.22 10.96 22.85
CA TYR A 134 -3.89 10.82 21.43
C TYR A 134 -2.70 9.86 21.21
N LYS A 135 -1.62 10.04 21.98
CA LYS A 135 -0.41 9.22 21.90
C LYS A 135 -0.70 7.77 22.25
N LYS A 136 -1.48 7.53 23.30
CA LYS A 136 -1.90 6.19 23.72
C LYS A 136 -2.75 5.51 22.63
N GLU A 137 -3.79 6.18 22.14
CA GLU A 137 -4.68 5.62 21.11
C GLU A 137 -3.94 5.31 19.81
N ARG A 138 -3.11 6.23 19.33
CA ARG A 138 -2.25 6.04 18.17
C ARG A 138 -1.34 4.82 18.36
N SER A 139 -0.64 4.75 19.48
CA SER A 139 0.29 3.66 19.78
C SER A 139 -0.43 2.31 19.85
N ASP A 140 -1.60 2.27 20.49
CA ASP A 140 -2.41 1.07 20.61
C ASP A 140 -2.89 0.58 19.22
N ILE A 141 -3.34 1.49 18.34
CA ILE A 141 -3.78 1.14 16.98
C ILE A 141 -2.62 0.64 16.13
N VAL A 142 -1.49 1.36 16.11
CA VAL A 142 -0.31 0.98 15.32
C VAL A 142 0.27 -0.36 15.80
N SER A 143 0.31 -0.59 17.12
CA SER A 143 0.74 -1.87 17.70
C SER A 143 -0.15 -3.04 17.25
N ARG A 144 -1.48 -2.85 17.27
CA ARG A 144 -2.43 -3.85 16.77
C ARG A 144 -2.26 -4.12 15.27
N LEU A 145 -2.05 -3.09 14.46
CA LEU A 145 -1.80 -3.24 13.02
C LEU A 145 -0.50 -4.01 12.76
N LYS A 146 0.56 -3.74 13.52
CA LYS A 146 1.83 -4.48 13.45
C LYS A 146 1.64 -5.96 13.76
N GLN A 147 0.93 -6.29 14.84
CA GLN A 147 0.63 -7.69 15.18
C GLN A 147 -0.13 -8.40 14.06
N LYS A 148 -1.11 -7.72 13.44
CA LYS A 148 -1.86 -8.27 12.31
C LYS A 148 -1.01 -8.44 11.04
N ALA A 149 -0.10 -7.50 10.78
CA ALA A 149 0.85 -7.56 9.66
C ALA A 149 1.78 -8.77 9.76
N ASP A 150 2.29 -9.06 10.96
CA ASP A 150 3.10 -10.25 11.20
C ASP A 150 2.26 -11.52 11.06
N LEU A 151 1.10 -11.56 11.73
CA LEU A 151 0.21 -12.72 11.75
C LEU A 151 -0.26 -13.12 10.34
N VAL A 152 -0.69 -12.17 9.50
CA VAL A 152 -1.19 -12.50 8.15
C VAL A 152 -0.13 -13.21 7.31
N SER A 153 1.11 -12.72 7.37
CA SER A 153 2.20 -13.29 6.57
C SER A 153 2.57 -14.70 7.06
N GLN A 154 2.63 -14.92 8.37
CA GLN A 154 2.86 -16.24 8.98
C GLN A 154 1.76 -17.22 8.60
N LEU A 155 0.50 -16.79 8.71
CA LEU A 155 -0.66 -17.61 8.41
C LEU A 155 -0.68 -18.04 6.94
N PHE A 156 -0.45 -17.14 5.98
CA PHE A 156 -0.36 -17.53 4.57
C PHE A 156 0.84 -18.43 4.26
N ASN A 157 2.01 -18.15 4.84
CA ASN A 157 3.21 -18.98 4.66
C ASN A 157 3.06 -20.39 5.26
N SER A 158 2.08 -20.62 6.12
CA SER A 158 1.79 -21.95 6.67
C SER A 158 0.88 -22.81 5.77
N VAL A 159 0.46 -22.31 4.60
CA VAL A 159 -0.35 -23.03 3.61
C VAL A 159 0.57 -23.54 2.49
N GLU A 160 0.49 -24.84 2.18
CA GLU A 160 1.23 -25.45 1.05
C GLU A 160 0.94 -24.70 -0.25
N GLY A 161 1.94 -24.49 -1.11
CA GLY A 161 1.76 -23.79 -2.38
C GLY A 161 1.56 -22.27 -2.27
N VAL A 162 1.75 -21.68 -1.08
CA VAL A 162 1.56 -20.25 -0.84
C VAL A 162 2.79 -19.62 -0.20
N ARG A 163 3.20 -18.46 -0.74
CA ARG A 163 4.32 -17.68 -0.20
C ARG A 163 3.91 -16.22 -0.04
N CYS A 164 4.04 -15.69 1.16
CA CYS A 164 3.76 -14.30 1.50
C CYS A 164 5.02 -13.60 2.00
N ASN A 165 5.37 -12.47 1.40
CA ASN A 165 6.40 -11.59 1.94
C ASN A 165 5.90 -10.94 3.24
N ALA A 166 6.84 -10.52 4.09
CA ALA A 166 6.52 -9.73 5.27
C ALA A 166 5.86 -8.40 4.88
N VAL A 167 4.83 -8.01 5.63
CA VAL A 167 4.13 -6.74 5.44
C VAL A 167 4.88 -5.67 6.23
N MET A 168 5.80 -4.96 5.57
CA MET A 168 6.63 -3.94 6.23
C MET A 168 5.85 -2.67 6.58
N GLY A 169 4.81 -2.37 5.82
CA GLY A 169 3.98 -1.19 6.00
C GLY A 169 2.64 -1.28 5.28
N ALA A 170 1.95 -0.14 5.17
CA ALA A 170 0.61 -0.05 4.59
C ALA A 170 -0.41 -1.00 5.27
N MET A 171 -1.34 -1.60 4.52
CA MET A 171 -2.43 -2.42 5.09
C MET A 171 -2.72 -3.71 4.30
N TYR A 172 -1.80 -4.12 3.42
CA TYR A 172 -2.08 -5.21 2.48
C TYR A 172 -1.02 -6.30 2.55
N ALA A 173 -1.47 -7.55 2.44
CA ALA A 173 -0.64 -8.68 2.10
C ALA A 173 -0.86 -9.05 0.63
N PHE A 174 0.18 -9.59 -0.01
CA PHE A 174 0.14 -9.98 -1.41
C PHE A 174 0.77 -11.36 -1.62
N PRO A 175 0.16 -12.42 -1.05
CA PRO A 175 0.66 -13.78 -1.18
C PRO A 175 0.71 -14.20 -2.66
N ARG A 176 1.82 -14.85 -3.02
CA ARG A 176 1.94 -15.65 -4.24
C ARG A 176 1.29 -17.00 -3.99
N ILE A 177 0.47 -17.44 -4.94
CA ILE A 177 -0.20 -18.73 -4.93
C ILE A 177 0.29 -19.56 -6.11
N GLU A 178 0.46 -20.85 -5.89
CA GLU A 178 0.65 -21.83 -6.95
C GLU A 178 -0.71 -22.21 -7.54
N ILE A 179 -0.82 -22.09 -8.86
CA ILE A 179 -2.01 -22.48 -9.62
C ILE A 179 -1.58 -23.58 -10.59
N PRO A 180 -2.18 -24.78 -10.52
CA PRO A 180 -1.84 -25.88 -11.43
C PRO A 180 -2.08 -25.53 -12.90
N GLU A 181 -1.30 -26.14 -13.79
CA GLU A 181 -1.37 -25.86 -15.24
C GLU A 181 -2.76 -26.14 -15.82
N LYS A 182 -3.47 -27.18 -15.35
CA LYS A 182 -4.85 -27.45 -15.78
C LYS A 182 -5.79 -26.30 -15.46
N ALA A 183 -5.68 -25.70 -14.27
CA ALA A 183 -6.47 -24.52 -13.89
C ALA A 183 -6.08 -23.29 -14.72
N ILE A 184 -4.80 -23.11 -15.01
CA ILE A 184 -4.31 -22.03 -15.88
C ILE A 184 -4.93 -22.15 -17.28
N GLN A 185 -4.89 -23.35 -17.88
CA GLN A 185 -5.46 -23.58 -19.22
C GLN A 185 -6.98 -23.44 -19.21
N HIS A 186 -7.66 -23.90 -18.15
CA HIS A 186 -9.10 -23.69 -18.01
C HIS A 186 -9.46 -22.20 -17.93
N ALA A 187 -8.75 -21.42 -17.11
CA ALA A 187 -8.95 -19.97 -17.01
C ALA A 187 -8.75 -19.29 -18.37
N LYS A 188 -7.70 -19.67 -19.13
CA LYS A 188 -7.46 -19.17 -20.50
C LYS A 188 -8.61 -19.53 -21.45
N SER A 189 -9.15 -20.74 -21.38
CA SER A 189 -10.31 -21.15 -22.21
C SER A 189 -11.56 -20.31 -21.95
N LYS A 190 -11.65 -19.70 -20.77
CA LYS A 190 -12.71 -18.77 -20.35
C LYS A 190 -12.34 -17.29 -20.56
N ASN A 191 -11.23 -17.00 -21.25
CA ASN A 191 -10.69 -15.65 -21.43
C ASN A 191 -10.48 -14.90 -20.10
N MET A 192 -10.02 -15.61 -19.06
CA MET A 192 -9.83 -15.10 -17.71
C MET A 192 -8.38 -15.29 -17.24
N ALA A 193 -7.86 -14.32 -16.48
CA ALA A 193 -6.55 -14.48 -15.84
C ALA A 193 -6.60 -15.62 -14.79
N PRO A 194 -5.54 -16.44 -14.64
CA PRO A 194 -5.58 -17.59 -13.73
C PRO A 194 -5.86 -17.23 -12.26
N ASP A 195 -5.32 -16.11 -11.78
CA ASP A 195 -5.58 -15.64 -10.42
C ASP A 195 -6.98 -15.05 -10.26
N ALA A 196 -7.55 -14.43 -11.29
CA ALA A 196 -8.95 -14.01 -11.30
C ALA A 196 -9.87 -15.24 -11.18
N PHE A 197 -9.62 -16.29 -11.97
CA PHE A 197 -10.35 -17.55 -11.86
C PHE A 197 -10.27 -18.14 -10.44
N TYR A 198 -9.06 -18.22 -9.88
CA TYR A 198 -8.85 -18.67 -8.51
C TYR A 198 -9.62 -17.82 -7.48
N CYS A 199 -9.58 -16.49 -7.61
CA CYS A 199 -10.27 -15.57 -6.69
C CYS A 199 -11.80 -15.66 -6.80
N PHE A 200 -12.35 -15.85 -8.00
CA PHE A 200 -13.79 -16.08 -8.20
C PHE A 200 -14.24 -17.39 -7.54
N GLN A 201 -13.50 -18.48 -7.79
CA GLN A 201 -13.75 -19.77 -7.14
C GLN A 201 -13.68 -19.65 -5.60
N PHE A 202 -12.72 -18.88 -5.08
CA PHE A 202 -12.61 -18.65 -3.65
C PHE A 202 -13.82 -17.89 -3.08
N LEU A 203 -14.25 -16.85 -3.79
CA LEU A 203 -15.43 -16.06 -3.44
C LEU A 203 -16.69 -16.92 -3.44
N GLU A 204 -16.95 -17.65 -4.52
CA GLU A 204 -18.15 -18.48 -4.69
C GLU A 204 -18.25 -19.59 -3.63
N LYS A 205 -17.13 -20.23 -3.29
CA LYS A 205 -17.13 -21.33 -2.32
C LYS A 205 -17.12 -20.87 -0.85
N THR A 206 -16.61 -19.67 -0.54
CA THR A 206 -16.34 -19.27 0.86
C THR A 206 -16.96 -17.96 1.31
N GLY A 207 -17.43 -17.15 0.36
CA GLY A 207 -17.90 -15.77 0.56
C GLY A 207 -16.78 -14.75 0.79
N VAL A 208 -15.51 -15.15 0.71
CA VAL A 208 -14.37 -14.24 0.95
C VAL A 208 -13.95 -13.56 -0.36
N CYS A 209 -14.12 -12.24 -0.42
CA CYS A 209 -13.72 -11.43 -1.56
C CYS A 209 -12.29 -10.91 -1.40
N VAL A 210 -11.41 -11.27 -2.34
CA VAL A 210 -10.03 -10.80 -2.47
C VAL A 210 -9.80 -10.27 -3.88
N VAL A 211 -8.75 -9.46 -4.07
CA VAL A 211 -8.47 -8.88 -5.39
C VAL A 211 -7.40 -9.69 -6.12
N PRO A 212 -7.63 -10.13 -7.36
CA PRO A 212 -6.64 -10.91 -8.10
C PRO A 212 -5.38 -10.08 -8.45
N GLY A 213 -4.23 -10.75 -8.48
CA GLY A 213 -2.92 -10.17 -8.74
C GLY A 213 -2.77 -9.57 -10.14
N SER A 214 -3.53 -10.06 -11.11
CA SER A 214 -3.58 -9.59 -12.50
C SER A 214 -3.97 -8.11 -12.62
N GLY A 215 -4.70 -7.56 -11.64
CA GLY A 215 -4.98 -6.12 -11.55
C GLY A 215 -3.77 -5.24 -11.19
N PHE A 216 -2.65 -5.83 -10.74
CA PHE A 216 -1.49 -5.12 -10.18
C PHE A 216 -0.20 -5.27 -10.99
N LYS A 217 -0.28 -5.70 -12.26
CA LYS A 217 0.89 -5.88 -13.16
C LYS A 217 2.01 -6.74 -12.53
N GLN A 218 1.64 -7.92 -12.05
CA GLN A 218 2.56 -8.91 -11.47
C GLN A 218 3.55 -9.52 -12.47
N LYS A 219 4.55 -10.27 -11.98
CA LYS A 219 5.52 -11.00 -12.82
C LYS A 219 4.84 -12.02 -13.73
N PRO A 220 5.15 -12.07 -15.05
CA PRO A 220 4.67 -13.14 -15.91
C PRO A 220 4.99 -14.54 -15.33
N GLY A 221 4.02 -15.45 -15.37
CA GLY A 221 4.15 -16.80 -14.79
C GLY A 221 4.05 -16.86 -13.26
N THR A 222 3.67 -15.76 -12.60
CA THR A 222 3.34 -15.76 -11.18
C THR A 222 1.90 -15.32 -10.96
N HIS A 223 1.29 -15.82 -9.89
CA HIS A 223 -0.10 -15.56 -9.55
C HIS A 223 -0.18 -15.14 -8.10
N HIS A 224 -0.97 -14.10 -7.84
CA HIS A 224 -1.10 -13.51 -6.51
C HIS A 224 -2.55 -13.15 -6.24
N LEU A 225 -2.83 -12.85 -4.99
CA LEU A 225 -4.05 -12.16 -4.57
C LEU A 225 -3.67 -11.07 -3.56
N ARG A 226 -4.47 -10.01 -3.48
CA ARG A 226 -4.34 -8.98 -2.44
C ARG A 226 -5.41 -9.20 -1.38
N THR A 227 -4.98 -9.22 -0.14
CA THR A 227 -5.86 -9.20 1.03
C THR A 227 -5.43 -8.12 2.02
N THR A 228 -6.28 -7.83 3.00
CA THR A 228 -6.11 -6.74 3.97
C THR A 228 -5.78 -7.25 5.36
N ILE A 229 -5.08 -6.44 6.16
CA ILE A 229 -4.81 -6.71 7.59
C ILE A 229 -5.82 -6.01 8.51
N LEU A 230 -6.86 -5.40 7.96
CA LEU A 230 -7.86 -4.64 8.71
C LEU A 230 -8.75 -5.49 9.63
N PRO A 231 -9.23 -6.70 9.23
CA PRO A 231 -10.14 -7.48 10.07
C PRO A 231 -9.59 -7.76 11.47
N PRO A 232 -10.45 -7.95 12.48
CA PRO A 232 -10.04 -8.46 13.79
C PRO A 232 -9.23 -9.77 13.69
N VAL A 233 -8.35 -10.02 14.66
CA VAL A 233 -7.40 -11.16 14.65
C VAL A 233 -8.11 -12.50 14.54
N ASP A 234 -9.19 -12.67 15.28
CA ASP A 234 -10.10 -13.82 15.24
C ASP A 234 -10.69 -14.03 13.85
N GLN A 235 -11.17 -12.98 13.19
CA GLN A 235 -11.68 -13.06 11.82
C GLN A 235 -10.58 -13.37 10.80
N MET A 236 -9.35 -12.86 11.00
CA MET A 236 -8.21 -13.21 10.14
C MET A 236 -7.88 -14.70 10.22
N LYS A 237 -7.92 -15.29 11.42
CA LYS A 237 -7.73 -16.75 11.60
C LYS A 237 -8.81 -17.54 10.87
N VAL A 238 -10.07 -17.12 10.98
CA VAL A 238 -11.19 -17.73 10.24
C VAL A 238 -11.00 -17.61 8.73
N MET A 239 -10.59 -16.44 8.23
CA MET A 239 -10.32 -16.22 6.80
C MET A 239 -9.23 -17.15 6.28
N VAL A 240 -8.13 -17.29 7.01
CA VAL A 240 -7.02 -18.16 6.61
C VAL A 240 -7.44 -19.62 6.64
N GLU A 241 -8.25 -20.04 7.62
CA GLU A 241 -8.72 -21.43 7.65
C GLU A 241 -9.65 -21.74 6.47
N LYS A 242 -10.58 -20.83 6.14
CA LYS A 242 -11.38 -20.92 4.91
C LYS A 242 -10.49 -20.98 3.66
N PHE A 243 -9.46 -20.12 3.60
CA PHE A 243 -8.50 -20.09 2.51
C PHE A 243 -7.72 -21.40 2.40
N ARG A 244 -7.22 -21.96 3.52
CA ARG A 244 -6.49 -23.24 3.55
C ARG A 244 -7.35 -24.36 3.00
N LYS A 245 -8.58 -24.52 3.51
CA LYS A 245 -9.51 -25.56 3.05
C LYS A 245 -9.78 -25.44 1.54
N PHE A 246 -10.14 -24.24 1.10
CA PHE A 246 -10.36 -23.94 -0.30
C PHE A 246 -9.12 -24.22 -1.16
N HIS A 247 -7.94 -23.75 -0.75
CA HIS A 247 -6.70 -23.91 -1.50
C HIS A 247 -6.36 -25.40 -1.68
N MET A 248 -6.47 -26.20 -0.62
CA MET A 248 -6.19 -27.64 -0.70
C MET A 248 -7.23 -28.40 -1.55
N GLU A 249 -8.49 -27.98 -1.55
CA GLU A 249 -9.52 -28.50 -2.46
C GLU A 249 -9.23 -28.12 -3.91
N PHE A 250 -8.92 -26.86 -4.16
CA PHE A 250 -8.56 -26.35 -5.48
C PHE A 250 -7.35 -27.08 -6.05
N LEU A 251 -6.29 -27.26 -5.25
CA LEU A 251 -5.13 -28.04 -5.69
C LEU A 251 -5.50 -29.50 -5.99
N ARG A 252 -6.36 -30.15 -5.22
CA ARG A 252 -6.80 -31.53 -5.52
C ARG A 252 -7.63 -31.64 -6.79
N GLU A 253 -8.51 -30.66 -7.03
CA GLU A 253 -9.39 -30.61 -8.20
C GLU A 253 -8.59 -30.36 -9.50
N TRP A 254 -7.53 -29.56 -9.42
CA TRP A 254 -6.79 -29.07 -10.59
C TRP A 254 -5.36 -29.61 -10.75
N LYS A 255 -4.86 -30.42 -9.80
CA LYS A 255 -3.55 -31.12 -9.92
C LYS A 255 -3.51 -32.05 -11.14
#